data_AF-A0A520CFS1-F1
#
_entry.id   AF-A0A520CFS1-F1
#
_cell.length_a   1.000
_cell.length_b   1.000
_cell.length_c   1.000
_cell.angle_alpha   90.00
_cell.angle_beta   90.00
_cell.angle_gamma   90.00
#
_symmetry.space_group_name_H-M   'P 1'
#
loop_
_entity.id
_entity.type
_entity.pdbx_description
1 polymer ?
#
loop_
_entity_poly.entity_id
_entity_poly.type
_entity_poly.pdbx_seq_one_letter_code
_entity_poly.pdbx_strand_id
1 'polypeptide(L)'
;MIYSNLLIAFDIDKQTLNDLEIFGSNDNQNSLFSLFNQTCTIEGSSTLKLIFKNPLTDIKLISERKRLIEYLQKSELDFNQDKETIDFIEFYLRQNNRPKKPSSFFKFRKIVSD
;
A
#
# COMPACT_ATOMS: atom_id res chain seq x y z
N MET A 1 28.10 -19.16 -17.40
CA MET A 1 27.37 -19.58 -16.19
C MET A 1 26.84 -18.34 -15.50
N ILE A 2 25.64 -17.91 -15.88
CA ILE A 2 24.97 -16.77 -15.24
C ILE A 2 23.95 -17.43 -14.32
N TYR A 3 24.25 -17.53 -13.03
CA TYR A 3 23.22 -17.88 -12.07
C TYR A 3 22.22 -16.74 -12.09
N SER A 4 21.12 -16.94 -12.80
CA SER A 4 19.86 -16.27 -12.51
C SER A 4 19.62 -16.47 -11.02
N ASN A 5 19.85 -15.42 -10.22
CA ASN A 5 19.41 -15.39 -8.83
C ASN A 5 17.90 -15.54 -8.86
N LEU A 6 17.44 -16.78 -8.73
CA LEU A 6 16.05 -17.09 -8.47
C LEU A 6 15.79 -16.47 -7.11
N LEU A 7 15.02 -15.38 -7.05
CA LEU A 7 14.53 -14.85 -5.79
C LEU A 7 13.80 -15.99 -5.09
N ILE A 8 14.40 -16.52 -4.03
CA ILE A 8 13.79 -17.55 -3.21
C ILE A 8 12.61 -16.88 -2.50
N ALA A 9 11.38 -17.33 -2.79
CA ALA A 9 10.22 -16.82 -2.08
C ALA A 9 10.29 -17.23 -0.60
N PHE A 10 9.86 -16.34 0.30
CA PHE A 10 9.68 -16.70 1.70
C PHE A 10 8.52 -17.69 1.79
N ASP A 11 8.81 -18.91 2.23
CA ASP A 11 7.82 -19.97 2.31
C ASP A 11 7.04 -19.85 3.63
N ILE A 12 5.74 -19.61 3.51
CA ILE A 12 4.81 -19.56 4.64
C ILE A 12 3.47 -20.11 4.19
N ASP A 13 2.96 -21.09 4.91
CA ASP A 13 1.69 -21.70 4.61
C ASP A 13 0.52 -20.87 5.18
N LYS A 14 -0.69 -21.17 4.71
CA LYS A 14 -1.91 -20.44 5.08
C LYS A 14 -2.27 -20.58 6.56
N GLN A 15 -1.99 -21.73 7.17
CA GLN A 15 -2.29 -21.96 8.58
C GLN A 15 -1.39 -21.09 9.44
N THR A 16 -0.07 -21.09 9.19
CA THR A 16 0.88 -20.22 9.90
C THR A 16 0.53 -18.73 9.71
N LEU A 17 0.13 -18.30 8.51
CA LEU A 17 -0.34 -16.92 8.27
C LEU A 17 -1.55 -16.54 9.13
N ASN A 18 -2.48 -17.47 9.32
CA ASN A 18 -3.69 -17.25 10.11
C ASN A 18 -3.39 -17.29 11.61
N ASP A 19 -2.59 -18.26 12.07
CA ASP A 19 -2.20 -18.42 13.47
C ASP A 19 -1.42 -17.21 13.99
N LEU A 20 -0.66 -16.54 13.12
CA LEU A 20 0.06 -15.30 13.42
C LEU A 20 -0.79 -14.02 13.25
N GLU A 21 -2.07 -14.16 12.87
CA GLU A 21 -3.00 -13.06 12.59
C GLU A 21 -2.39 -11.95 11.69
N ILE A 22 -1.66 -12.33 10.64
CA ILE A 22 -0.89 -11.36 9.82
C ILE A 22 -1.80 -10.30 9.19
N PHE A 23 -2.96 -10.69 8.64
CA PHE A 23 -3.94 -9.77 8.06
C PHE A 23 -5.26 -9.70 8.83
N GLY A 24 -5.44 -10.55 9.84
CA GLY A 24 -6.67 -10.68 10.60
C GLY A 24 -7.85 -11.22 9.79
N SER A 25 -8.94 -11.49 10.52
CA SER A 25 -10.27 -11.77 9.96
C SER A 25 -10.97 -10.46 9.62
N ASN A 26 -11.98 -10.49 8.75
CA ASN A 26 -12.74 -9.29 8.35
C ASN A 26 -13.32 -8.50 9.54
N ASP A 27 -13.53 -9.14 10.69
CA ASP A 27 -14.10 -8.53 11.90
C ASP A 27 -13.04 -8.20 12.99
N ASN A 28 -11.78 -8.62 12.83
CA ASN A 28 -10.73 -8.42 13.84
C ASN A 28 -9.83 -7.24 13.46
N GLN A 29 -9.91 -6.14 14.21
CA GLN A 29 -9.05 -4.97 14.00
C GLN A 29 -7.62 -5.15 14.54
N ASN A 30 -7.31 -6.25 15.23
CA ASN A 30 -6.05 -6.45 15.95
C ASN A 30 -5.01 -7.31 15.19
N SER A 31 -4.99 -7.24 13.86
CA SER A 31 -3.97 -7.93 13.06
C SER A 31 -2.59 -7.27 13.15
N LEU A 32 -1.54 -8.03 12.79
CA LEU A 32 -0.20 -7.45 12.63
C LEU A 32 -0.19 -6.34 11.56
N PHE A 33 -0.88 -6.56 10.44
CA PHE A 33 -0.97 -5.57 9.38
C PHE A 33 -1.62 -4.26 9.84
N SER A 34 -2.75 -4.32 10.55
CA SER A 34 -3.43 -3.12 11.06
C SER A 34 -2.59 -2.38 12.10
N LEU A 35 -1.79 -3.08 12.90
CA LEU A 35 -0.84 -2.46 13.83
C LEU A 35 0.24 -1.62 13.11
N PHE A 36 0.77 -2.13 12.00
CA PHE A 36 1.86 -1.48 11.26
C PHE A 36 1.39 -0.52 10.15
N ASN A 37 0.15 -0.63 9.69
CA ASN A 37 -0.36 0.18 8.59
C ASN A 37 -0.70 1.61 9.02
N GLN A 38 0.32 2.47 9.06
CA GLN A 38 0.21 3.91 9.32
C GLN A 38 0.36 4.76 8.06
N THR A 39 0.12 4.18 6.88
CA THR A 39 0.28 4.88 5.60
C THR A 39 -0.84 5.88 5.37
N CYS A 40 -0.54 7.03 4.77
CA CYS A 40 -1.53 8.09 4.55
C CYS A 40 -2.45 7.83 3.35
N THR A 41 -2.04 7.02 2.38
CA THR A 41 -2.73 6.85 1.09
C THR A 41 -3.18 5.41 0.89
N ILE A 42 -4.20 5.20 0.05
CA ILE A 42 -4.71 3.86 -0.28
C ILE A 42 -3.58 2.99 -0.88
N GLU A 43 -2.79 3.52 -1.80
CA GLU A 43 -1.68 2.75 -2.39
C GLU A 43 -0.50 2.55 -1.47
N GLY A 44 -0.27 3.44 -0.51
CA GLY A 44 0.67 3.18 0.57
C GLY A 44 0.29 1.90 1.31
N SER A 45 -0.99 1.79 1.68
CA SER A 45 -1.52 0.62 2.37
C SER A 45 -1.47 -0.63 1.49
N SER A 46 -1.85 -0.54 0.21
CA SER A 46 -1.73 -1.63 -0.77
C SER A 46 -0.28 -2.11 -0.93
N THR A 47 0.67 -1.17 -1.00
CA THR A 47 2.11 -1.46 -1.13
C THR A 47 2.65 -2.13 0.13
N LEU A 48 2.32 -1.62 1.31
CA LEU A 48 2.68 -2.24 2.58
C LEU A 48 2.11 -3.66 2.70
N LYS A 49 0.86 -3.86 2.24
CA LYS A 49 0.21 -5.18 2.21
C LYS A 49 0.97 -6.14 1.31
N LEU A 50 1.48 -5.69 0.16
CA LEU A 50 2.32 -6.50 -0.72
C LEU A 50 3.64 -6.89 -0.05
N ILE A 51 4.25 -5.98 0.73
CA ILE A 51 5.46 -6.27 1.52
C ILE A 51 5.19 -7.36 2.56
N PHE A 52 4.06 -7.28 3.28
CA PHE A 52 3.65 -8.30 4.26
C PHE A 52 3.37 -9.65 3.60
N LYS A 53 2.78 -9.67 2.40
CA LYS A 53 2.50 -10.90 1.65
C LYS A 53 3.76 -11.55 1.07
N ASN A 54 4.80 -10.77 0.82
CA ASN A 54 6.03 -11.22 0.17
C ASN A 54 7.26 -10.77 0.97
N PRO A 55 7.50 -11.36 2.16
CA PRO A 55 8.72 -11.09 2.90
C PRO A 55 9.94 -11.42 2.03
N LEU A 56 10.98 -10.60 2.18
CA LEU A 56 12.24 -10.85 1.49
C LEU A 56 13.02 -11.96 2.19
N THR A 57 13.79 -12.71 1.40
CA THR A 57 14.75 -13.73 1.88
C THR A 57 16.20 -13.32 1.63
N ASP A 58 16.44 -12.36 0.72
CA ASP A 58 17.77 -11.87 0.38
C ASP A 58 18.26 -10.83 1.42
N ILE A 59 19.36 -11.14 2.09
CA ILE A 59 19.96 -10.29 3.12
C ILE A 59 20.37 -8.90 2.63
N LYS A 60 20.79 -8.77 1.37
CA LYS A 60 21.15 -7.47 0.78
C LYS A 60 19.91 -6.61 0.63
N LEU A 61 18.83 -7.14 0.07
CA LEU A 61 17.56 -6.43 -0.10
C LEU A 61 16.92 -6.08 1.26
N ILE A 62 17.00 -6.97 2.25
CA ILE A 62 16.54 -6.70 3.62
C ILE A 62 17.33 -5.52 4.22
N SER A 63 18.66 -5.55 4.08
CA SER A 63 19.54 -4.50 4.61
C SER A 63 19.30 -3.15 3.94
N GLU A 64 19.08 -3.14 2.62
CA GLU A 64 18.74 -1.93 1.87
C GLU A 64 17.41 -1.33 2.35
N ARG A 65 16.37 -2.15 2.50
CA ARG A 65 15.07 -1.68 3.01
C ARG A 65 15.18 -1.14 4.44
N LYS A 66 15.96 -1.80 5.30
CA LYS A 66 16.22 -1.31 6.66
C LYS A 66 16.87 0.08 6.65
N ARG A 67 17.92 0.27 5.83
CA ARG A 67 18.60 1.57 5.70
C ARG A 67 17.68 2.66 5.16
N LEU A 68 16.80 2.32 4.21
CA LEU A 68 15.81 3.26 3.68
C LEU A 68 14.83 3.71 4.77
N ILE A 69 14.31 2.77 5.57
CA ILE A 69 13.41 3.08 6.69
C ILE A 69 14.12 3.97 7.71
N GLU A 70 15.36 3.63 8.10
CA GLU A 70 16.16 4.45 9.03
C GLU A 70 16.41 5.86 8.49
N TYR A 71 16.67 6.00 7.18
CA TYR A 71 16.84 7.29 6.53
C TYR A 71 15.54 8.10 6.59
N LEU A 72 14.40 7.51 6.23
CA LEU A 72 13.10 8.18 6.26
C LEU A 72 12.70 8.63 7.67
N GLN A 73 12.98 7.81 8.69
CA GLN A 73 12.72 8.17 10.09
C GLN A 73 13.57 9.35 10.59
N LYS A 74 14.79 9.49 10.09
CA LYS A 74 15.70 10.59 10.46
C LYS A 74 15.49 11.84 9.60
N SER A 75 14.90 11.67 8.42
CA SER A 75 14.57 12.79 7.56
C SER A 75 13.34 13.52 8.10
N GLU A 76 13.39 14.84 8.15
CA GLU A 76 12.23 15.69 8.46
C GLU A 76 11.31 15.81 7.22
N LEU A 77 11.06 14.70 6.53
CA LEU A 77 10.17 14.67 5.38
C LEU A 77 8.74 14.73 5.90
N ASP A 78 8.21 15.94 5.95
CA ASP A 78 6.81 16.16 6.30
C ASP A 78 5.91 15.79 5.11
N PHE A 79 5.29 14.62 5.20
CA PHE A 79 4.36 14.13 4.18
C PHE A 79 2.94 14.68 4.42
N ASN A 80 2.85 16.00 4.55
CA ASN A 80 1.60 16.76 4.72
C ASN A 80 0.87 16.92 3.39
N GLN A 81 0.54 15.79 2.76
CA GLN A 81 -0.24 15.79 1.52
C GLN A 81 -1.71 15.56 1.83
N ASP A 82 -2.57 16.34 1.18
CA ASP A 82 -4.01 16.13 1.27
C ASP A 82 -4.37 14.75 0.71
N LYS A 83 -4.74 13.85 1.61
CA LYS A 83 -5.11 12.47 1.32
C LYS A 83 -6.23 12.40 0.28
N GLU A 84 -7.23 13.28 0.35
CA GLU A 84 -8.34 13.26 -0.59
C GLU A 84 -7.88 13.60 -2.01
N THR A 85 -7.00 14.59 -2.13
CA THR A 85 -6.38 14.96 -3.41
C THR A 85 -5.55 13.81 -3.98
N ILE A 86 -4.72 13.14 -3.17
CA ILE A 86 -3.92 12.00 -3.66
C ILE A 86 -4.81 10.83 -4.07
N ASP A 87 -5.78 10.45 -3.24
CA ASP A 87 -6.71 9.36 -3.55
C ASP A 87 -7.50 9.67 -4.84
N PHE A 88 -7.87 10.94 -5.08
CA PHE A 88 -8.54 11.36 -6.31
C PHE A 88 -7.63 11.27 -7.54
N ILE A 89 -6.38 11.75 -7.45
CA ILE A 89 -5.38 11.65 -8.53
C ILE A 89 -5.16 10.18 -8.89
N GLU A 90 -4.99 9.34 -7.89
CA GLU A 90 -4.79 7.90 -8.07
C GLU A 90 -6.00 7.24 -8.76
N PHE A 91 -7.21 7.53 -8.27
CA PHE A 91 -8.43 7.04 -8.89
C PHE A 91 -8.54 7.48 -10.36
N TYR A 92 -8.16 8.73 -10.67
CA TYR A 92 -8.15 9.23 -12.04
C TYR A 92 -7.14 8.48 -12.92
N LEU A 93 -5.89 8.31 -12.46
CA LEU A 93 -4.85 7.59 -13.20
C LEU A 93 -5.23 6.14 -13.51
N ARG A 94 -5.95 5.49 -12.59
CA ARG A 94 -6.46 4.11 -12.78
C ARG A 94 -7.55 3.98 -13.84
N GLN A 95 -8.18 5.07 -14.28
CA GLN A 95 -9.28 5.01 -15.24
C GLN A 95 -8.86 4.72 -16.69
N ASN A 96 -7.57 4.54 -17.01
CA ASN A 96 -7.08 4.05 -18.32
C ASN A 96 -7.81 4.70 -19.52
N ASN A 97 -7.94 6.03 -19.53
CA ASN A 97 -8.62 6.81 -20.58
C ASN A 97 -10.04 6.35 -20.96
N ARG A 98 -10.81 5.78 -20.02
CA ARG A 98 -12.26 5.59 -20.23
C ARG A 98 -12.99 6.81 -19.67
N PRO A 99 -13.46 7.76 -20.48
CA PRO A 99 -14.25 8.87 -19.98
C PRO A 99 -15.51 8.32 -19.30
N LYS A 100 -15.58 8.44 -17.97
CA LYS A 100 -16.82 8.17 -17.26
C LYS A 100 -17.79 9.31 -17.50
N LYS A 101 -19.05 8.97 -17.81
CA LYS A 101 -20.13 9.95 -17.83
C LYS A 101 -20.17 10.64 -16.46
N PRO A 102 -20.30 11.98 -16.40
CA PRO A 102 -20.32 12.70 -15.14
C PRO A 102 -21.44 12.15 -14.25
N SER A 103 -21.10 11.90 -12.98
CA SER A 103 -22.07 11.42 -12.00
C SER A 103 -23.19 12.45 -11.82
N SER A 104 -24.39 12.00 -11.45
CA SER A 104 -25.53 12.90 -11.22
C SER A 104 -25.19 13.99 -10.21
N PHE A 105 -24.34 13.70 -9.21
CA PHE A 105 -23.89 14.66 -8.21
C PHE A 105 -23.07 15.82 -8.83
N PHE A 106 -22.16 15.53 -9.76
CA PHE A 106 -21.42 16.57 -10.49
C PHE A 106 -22.31 17.43 -11.40
N LYS A 107 -23.38 16.84 -11.98
CA LYS A 107 -24.39 17.60 -12.72
C LYS A 107 -25.19 18.54 -11.81
N PHE A 108 -25.63 18.04 -10.65
CA PHE A 108 -26.35 18.84 -9.67
C PHE A 108 -25.52 20.01 -9.15
N ARG A 109 -24.25 19.76 -8.80
CA ARG A 109 -23.36 20.84 -8.34
C ARG A 109 -23.16 21.92 -9.40
N LYS A 110 -23.02 21.54 -10.68
CA LYS A 110 -22.89 22.49 -11.79
C LYS A 110 -24.16 23.33 -11.98
N ILE A 111 -25.34 22.72 -11.88
CA ILE A 111 -26.63 23.41 -11.97
C ILE A 111 -26.84 24.43 -10.84
N VAL A 112 -26.33 24.14 -9.64
CA VAL A 112 -26.49 25.04 -8.47
C VAL A 112 -25.46 26.18 -8.49
N SER A 113 -24.38 26.04 -9.25
CA SER A 113 -23.32 27.04 -9.39
C SER A 113 -23.43 27.94 -10.64
N ASP A 114 -24.42 27.69 -11.51
CA ASP A 114 -24.81 28.54 -12.65
C ASP A 114 -26.11 29.29 -12.31
#